data_AF-A0A2S9FEW5-F1
#
_entry.id   AF-A0A2S9FEW5-F1
#
_cell.length_a   1.000
_cell.length_b   1.000
_cell.length_c   1.000
_cell.angle_alpha   90.00
_cell.angle_beta   90.00
_cell.angle_gamma   90.00
#
_symmetry.space_group_name_H-M   'P 1'
#
loop_
_entity.id
_entity.type
_entity.pdbx_description
1 polymer ?
#
loop_
_entity_poly.entity_id
_entity_poly.type
_entity_poly.pdbx_seq_one_letter_code
_entity_poly.pdbx_strand_id
1 'polypeptide(L)' 'MGGRVEGKVAFITGAARGQGRSHAVRLAEEGADIIAIDVCGPIS' A
#
# COMPACT_ATOMS: atom_id res chain seq x y z
N MET A 1 -3.24 18.21 -4.30
CA MET A 1 -2.58 18.58 -3.02
C MET A 1 -2.21 17.28 -2.34
N GLY A 2 -0.99 16.79 -2.55
CA GLY A 2 -0.53 15.48 -2.06
C GLY A 2 0.87 15.63 -1.46
N GLY A 3 1.28 14.68 -0.64
CA GLY A 3 2.55 14.73 0.10
C GLY A 3 2.42 14.60 1.62
N ARG A 4 1.23 14.26 2.14
CA ARG A 4 1.02 14.07 3.60
C ARG A 4 1.98 13.03 4.18
N VAL A 5 2.40 12.06 3.37
CA VAL A 5 3.32 10.98 3.75
C VAL A 5 4.56 10.92 2.86
N GLU A 6 4.93 12.04 2.24
CA GLU A 6 6.12 12.14 1.38
C GLU A 6 7.38 11.68 2.12
N GLY A 7 8.15 10.80 1.49
CA GLY A 7 9.39 10.25 2.04
C GLY A 7 9.20 9.34 3.25
N LYS A 8 7.97 8.92 3.56
CA LYS A 8 7.69 7.91 4.59
C LYS A 8 7.70 6.52 3.97
N VAL A 9 8.04 5.53 4.79
CA VAL A 9 7.89 4.11 4.43
C VAL A 9 6.63 3.56 5.07
N ALA A 10 5.73 2.99 4.28
CA ALA A 10 4.53 2.30 4.75
C ALA A 10 4.68 0.78 4.62
N PHE A 11 4.66 0.08 5.76
CA PHE A 11 4.66 -1.37 5.82
C PHE A 11 3.22 -1.90 5.86
N ILE A 12 2.78 -2.58 4.80
CA ILE A 12 1.38 -2.95 4.59
C ILE A 12 1.24 -4.45 4.42
N THR A 13 0.48 -5.09 5.31
CA THR A 13 0.05 -6.50 5.18
C THR A 13 -1.27 -6.61 4.42
N GLY A 14 -1.50 -7.70 3.67
CA GLY A 14 -2.74 -7.88 2.90
C GLY A 14 -2.82 -6.95 1.68
N ALA A 15 -1.67 -6.53 1.15
CA ALA A 15 -1.58 -5.51 0.11
C ALA A 15 -1.96 -5.99 -1.30
N ALA A 16 -2.17 -7.30 -1.51
CA ALA A 16 -2.44 -7.84 -2.83
C ALA A 16 -3.83 -7.46 -3.37
N ARG A 17 -4.82 -7.23 -2.49
CA ARG A 17 -6.20 -6.93 -2.90
C ARG A 17 -6.99 -6.11 -1.87
N GLY A 18 -8.23 -5.79 -2.22
CA GLY A 18 -9.20 -5.14 -1.34
C GLY A 18 -8.68 -3.84 -0.73
N GLN A 19 -8.91 -3.67 0.57
CA GLN A 19 -8.51 -2.47 1.30
C GLN A 19 -7.00 -2.31 1.35
N GLY A 20 -6.22 -3.37 1.61
CA GLY A 20 -4.76 -3.27 1.68
C GLY A 20 -4.16 -2.69 0.40
N ARG A 21 -4.61 -3.17 -0.78
CA ARG A 21 -4.20 -2.61 -2.08
C ARG A 21 -4.62 -1.15 -2.25
N SER A 22 -5.87 -0.82 -1.92
CA SER A 22 -6.38 0.55 -2.05
C SER A 22 -5.57 1.55 -1.23
N HIS A 23 -5.23 1.19 0.01
CA HIS A 23 -4.43 2.02 0.90
C HIS A 23 -2.98 2.11 0.42
N ALA A 24 -2.39 1.01 -0.05
CA ALA A 24 -1.04 1.03 -0.62
C ALA A 24 -0.92 1.99 -1.81
N VAL A 25 -1.87 1.94 -2.75
CA VAL A 25 -1.90 2.85 -3.91
C VAL A 25 -2.08 4.29 -3.47
N ARG A 26 -3.05 4.56 -2.60
CA ARG A 26 -3.33 5.93 -2.15
C ARG A 26 -2.15 6.56 -1.40
N LEU A 27 -1.45 5.78 -0.58
CA LEU A 27 -0.27 6.24 0.15
C LEU A 27 0.93 6.46 -0.80
N ALA A 28 1.11 5.61 -1.80
CA ALA A 28 2.13 5.81 -2.83
C ALA A 28 1.88 7.10 -3.65
N GLU A 29 0.62 7.39 -3.99
CA GLU A 29 0.23 8.67 -4.62
C GLU A 29 0.51 9.89 -3.72
N GLU A 30 0.58 9.69 -2.39
CA GLU A 30 0.94 10.72 -1.41
C GLU A 30 2.45 10.75 -1.08
N GLY A 31 3.28 10.01 -1.83
CA GLY A 31 4.74 10.06 -1.77
C GLY A 31 5.39 9.05 -0.80
N ALA A 32 4.66 8.04 -0.35
CA ALA A 32 5.23 7.00 0.49
C ALA A 32 5.89 5.88 -0.33
N ASP A 33 7.04 5.41 0.14
CA ASP A 33 7.61 4.13 -0.28
C ASP A 33 6.84 2.98 0.37
N ILE A 34 6.46 1.96 -0.39
CA ILE A 34 5.59 0.88 0.10
C ILE A 34 6.38 -0.42 0.24
N ILE A 35 6.33 -1.00 1.44
CA ILE A 35 6.71 -2.40 1.68
C ILE A 35 5.41 -3.21 1.75
N ALA A 36 5.09 -3.91 0.67
CA ALA A 36 3.87 -4.70 0.55
C ALA A 36 4.13 -6.17 0.90
N ILE A 37 3.40 -6.69 1.89
CA ILE A 37 3.46 -8.08 2.33
C ILE A 37 2.07 -8.71 2.17
N ASP A 38 2.02 -9.88 1.56
CA ASP A 38 0.78 -10.65 1.45
C ASP A 38 1.08 -12.15 1.46
N VAL A 39 0.10 -12.93 1.88
CA VAL A 39 0.12 -14.39 1.74
C VAL A 39 -0.62 -14.71 0.46
N CYS A 40 0.12 -14.89 -0.63
CA CYS A 40 -0.46 -15.23 -1.93
C CYS A 40 -1.29 -16.52 -1.83
N GLY A 41 -2.59 -16.39 -2.09
CA GLY A 41 -3.51 -17.50 -2.34
C GLY A 41 -4.32 -17.24 -3.61
N PRO A 42 -4.84 -18.31 -4.24
CA PRO A 42 -5.68 -18.18 -5.42
C PRO A 42 -6.86 -17.23 -5.17
N ILE A 43 -7.26 -16.52 -6.22
CA ILE A 43 -8.41 -15.63 -6.21
C ILE A 43 -9.63 -16.51 -6.52
N SER A 44 -10.58 -16.59 -5.59
CA SER A 44 -11.90 -17.21 -5.82
C SER A 44 -12.83 -16.24 -6.54
#